data_AF-A0A1F8N155-F1
#
_entry.id   AF-A0A1F8N155-F1
#
_cell.length_a   1.000
_cell.length_b   1.000
_cell.length_c   1.000
_cell.angle_alpha   90.00
_cell.angle_beta   90.00
_cell.angle_gamma   90.00
#
_symmetry.space_group_name_H-M   'P 1'
#
loop_
_entity.id
_entity.type
_entity.pdbx_description
1 polymer ?
#
loop_
_entity_poly.entity_id
_entity_poly.type
_entity_poly.pdbx_seq_one_letter_code
_entity_poly.pdbx_strand_id
1 'polypeptide(L)'
;METQNVITVDKRCQFIKENGERCEAKCCLGSPYCYFHHPSLSNERAVARRRGGLNRYARGEPGNYQIETPGDILAVLVDSLNQATALPNTAGRAKAIGYVASILLKTFELSDLHNRLRALEKRVLGEK
;
A
#
# COMPACT_ATOMS: atom_id res chain seq x y z
N MET A 1 -16.42 45.19 -39.98
CA MET A 1 -16.55 44.20 -38.90
C MET A 1 -16.16 42.85 -39.48
N GLU A 2 -14.89 42.47 -39.39
CA GLU A 2 -14.42 41.15 -39.83
C GLU A 2 -14.47 40.18 -38.65
N THR A 3 -15.35 39.18 -38.74
CA THR A 3 -15.48 38.13 -37.73
C THR A 3 -14.34 37.14 -37.88
N GLN A 4 -13.39 37.19 -36.96
CA GLN A 4 -12.31 36.21 -36.86
C GLN A 4 -12.91 34.83 -36.54
N ASN A 5 -12.67 33.90 -37.46
CA ASN A 5 -13.10 32.52 -37.39
C ASN A 5 -12.25 31.80 -36.31
N VAL A 6 -12.82 31.53 -35.15
CA VAL A 6 -12.13 30.80 -34.07
C VAL A 6 -12.07 29.32 -34.45
N ILE A 7 -10.95 28.89 -35.05
CA ILE A 7 -10.68 27.48 -35.31
C ILE A 7 -10.53 26.78 -33.96
N THR A 8 -11.54 26.02 -33.55
CA THR A 8 -11.46 25.12 -32.41
C THR A 8 -10.55 23.95 -32.79
N VAL A 9 -9.26 24.06 -32.47
CA VAL A 9 -8.31 22.96 -32.64
C VAL A 9 -8.79 21.80 -31.77
N ASP A 10 -9.30 20.74 -32.40
CA ASP A 10 -9.77 19.53 -31.71
C ASP A 10 -8.61 18.94 -30.90
N LYS A 11 -8.70 19.07 -29.58
CA LYS A 11 -7.66 18.63 -28.64
C LYS A 11 -7.74 17.14 -28.32
N ARG A 12 -8.55 16.35 -29.05
CA ARG A 12 -8.66 14.90 -28.82
C ARG A 12 -7.63 14.13 -29.65
N CYS A 13 -7.19 13.02 -29.09
CA CYS A 13 -6.24 12.11 -29.73
C CYS A 13 -6.74 11.63 -31.09
N GLN A 14 -5.88 11.64 -32.10
CA GLN A 14 -6.21 11.20 -33.47
C GLN A 14 -6.14 9.67 -33.66
N PHE A 15 -5.81 8.90 -32.61
CA PHE A 15 -5.75 7.44 -32.69
C PHE A 15 -7.15 6.81 -32.86
N ILE A 16 -7.26 5.87 -33.80
CA ILE A 16 -8.46 5.05 -34.02
C ILE A 16 -8.26 3.70 -33.35
N LYS A 17 -9.17 3.34 -32.46
CA LYS A 17 -9.19 2.06 -31.73
C LYS A 17 -9.58 0.92 -32.68
N GLU A 18 -9.38 -0.32 -32.22
CA GLU A 18 -9.77 -1.53 -32.96
C GLU A 18 -11.27 -1.59 -33.28
N ASN A 19 -12.12 -0.99 -32.42
CA ASN A 19 -13.56 -0.90 -32.64
C ASN A 19 -13.97 0.21 -33.64
N GLY A 20 -13.02 0.87 -34.30
CA GLY A 20 -13.26 1.95 -35.26
C GLY A 20 -13.52 3.32 -34.63
N GLU A 21 -13.66 3.41 -33.31
CA GLU A 21 -13.88 4.69 -32.63
C GLU A 21 -12.58 5.47 -32.43
N ARG A 22 -12.69 6.79 -32.46
CA ARG A 22 -11.57 7.67 -32.10
C ARG A 22 -11.35 7.68 -30.59
N CYS A 23 -10.08 7.76 -30.18
CA CYS A 23 -9.72 7.97 -28.78
C CYS A 23 -10.19 9.35 -28.27
N GLU A 24 -10.96 9.36 -27.18
CA GLU A 24 -11.53 10.59 -26.61
C GLU A 24 -10.55 11.36 -25.69
N ALA A 25 -9.39 10.77 -25.40
CA ALA A 25 -8.39 11.38 -24.52
C ALA A 25 -7.79 12.65 -25.14
N LYS A 26 -7.40 13.60 -24.28
CA LYS A 26 -6.75 14.84 -24.70
C LYS A 26 -5.34 14.57 -25.26
N CYS A 27 -4.99 15.29 -26.33
CA CYS A 27 -3.65 15.33 -26.92
C CYS A 27 -2.60 15.86 -25.95
N CYS A 28 -1.39 15.32 -26.06
CA CYS A 28 -0.20 15.92 -25.46
C CYS A 28 0.11 17.26 -26.15
N LEU A 29 0.82 18.15 -25.43
CA LEU A 29 1.24 19.43 -26.00
C LEU A 29 2.13 19.21 -27.23
N GLY A 30 1.79 19.86 -28.34
CA GLY A 30 2.56 19.75 -29.59
C GLY A 30 2.41 18.42 -30.33
N SER A 31 1.45 17.56 -29.95
CA SER A 31 1.24 16.25 -30.57
C SER A 31 -0.23 16.01 -30.91
N PRO A 32 -0.54 15.26 -31.99
CA PRO A 32 -1.91 14.82 -32.28
C PRO A 32 -2.36 13.62 -31.43
N TYR A 33 -1.48 13.07 -30.58
CA TYR A 33 -1.77 11.87 -29.79
C TYR A 33 -1.81 12.14 -28.28
N CYS A 34 -2.63 11.40 -27.56
CA CYS A 34 -2.61 11.38 -26.10
C CYS A 34 -1.41 10.58 -25.57
N TYR A 35 -1.18 10.67 -24.26
CA TYR A 35 -0.10 9.95 -23.58
C TYR A 35 -0.01 8.47 -23.95
N PHE A 36 -1.15 7.77 -24.04
CA PHE A 36 -1.22 6.33 -24.32
C PHE A 36 -0.90 5.95 -25.77
N HIS A 37 -1.23 6.81 -26.72
CA HIS A 37 -1.04 6.55 -28.15
C HIS A 37 0.15 7.29 -28.76
N HIS A 38 0.86 8.12 -27.97
CA HIS A 38 2.05 8.83 -28.43
C HIS A 38 3.19 7.83 -28.75
N PRO A 39 3.72 7.78 -29.99
CA PRO A 39 4.74 6.81 -30.37
C PRO A 39 6.04 6.95 -29.58
N SER A 40 6.53 8.18 -29.42
CA SER A 40 7.79 8.45 -28.71
C SER A 40 7.74 8.24 -27.19
N LEU A 41 6.54 8.16 -26.58
CA LEU A 41 6.39 7.93 -25.13
C LEU A 41 6.21 6.45 -24.78
N SER A 42 6.31 5.55 -25.76
CA SER A 42 6.15 4.10 -25.56
C SER A 42 7.07 3.53 -24.49
N ASN A 43 8.36 3.91 -24.52
CA ASN A 43 9.35 3.49 -23.54
C ASN A 43 9.04 4.04 -22.13
N GLU A 44 8.73 5.33 -22.04
CA GLU A 44 8.35 5.96 -20.76
C GLU A 44 7.14 5.26 -20.13
N ARG A 45 6.11 4.96 -20.94
CA ARG A 45 4.93 4.19 -20.49
C ARG A 45 5.30 2.80 -19.99
N ALA A 46 6.26 2.13 -20.63
CA ALA A 46 6.71 0.81 -20.20
C ALA A 46 7.42 0.89 -18.85
N VAL A 47 8.30 1.88 -18.66
CA VAL A 47 8.97 2.15 -17.38
C VAL A 47 7.95 2.48 -16.28
N ALA A 48 6.99 3.36 -16.57
CA ALA A 48 5.95 3.75 -15.61
C ALA A 48 5.07 2.56 -15.19
N ARG A 49 4.68 1.69 -16.15
CA ARG A 49 3.93 0.44 -15.87
C ARG A 49 4.76 -0.52 -15.01
N ARG A 50 6.04 -0.71 -15.33
CA ARG A 50 6.95 -1.55 -14.53
C ARG A 50 7.09 -1.02 -13.11
N ARG A 51 7.27 0.29 -12.93
CA ARG A 51 7.33 0.93 -11.61
C ARG A 51 6.04 0.75 -10.83
N GLY A 52 4.88 0.92 -11.47
CA GLY A 52 3.58 0.65 -10.84
C GLY A 52 3.43 -0.81 -10.41
N GLY A 53 3.88 -1.76 -11.24
CA GLY A 53 3.94 -3.18 -10.90
C GLY A 53 4.86 -3.46 -9.71
N LEU A 54 6.07 -2.92 -9.71
CA LEU A 54 7.01 -3.07 -8.60
C LEU A 54 6.45 -2.51 -7.29
N ASN A 55 5.77 -1.36 -7.30
CA ASN A 55 5.11 -0.84 -6.10
C ASN A 55 3.94 -1.72 -5.61
N ARG A 56 3.27 -2.45 -6.50
CA ARG A 56 2.25 -3.46 -6.12
C ARG A 56 2.91 -4.68 -5.44
N TYR A 57 4.14 -5.02 -5.81
CA TYR A 57 4.88 -6.18 -5.32
C TYR A 57 5.98 -5.86 -4.33
N ALA A 58 6.18 -4.59 -3.97
CA ALA A 58 7.07 -4.17 -2.88
C ALA A 58 6.45 -4.62 -1.56
N ARG A 59 6.45 -5.95 -1.36
CA ARG A 59 6.33 -6.58 -0.06
C ARG A 59 7.70 -6.36 0.57
N GLY A 60 7.74 -5.83 1.79
CA GLY A 60 8.97 -5.88 2.58
C GLY A 60 9.47 -7.33 2.64
N GLU A 61 10.76 -7.52 2.89
CA GLU A 61 11.25 -8.87 3.13
C GLU A 61 10.47 -9.48 4.30
N PRO A 62 9.99 -10.73 4.17
CA PRO A 62 9.32 -11.38 5.28
C PRO A 62 10.29 -11.46 6.45
N GLY A 63 9.87 -10.97 7.61
CA GLY A 63 10.66 -11.09 8.83
C GLY A 63 10.91 -12.57 9.14
N ASN A 64 12.13 -12.91 9.52
CA ASN A 64 12.50 -14.26 9.93
C ASN A 64 12.20 -14.43 11.42
N TYR A 65 10.94 -14.70 11.75
CA TYR A 65 10.50 -14.89 13.13
C TYR A 65 10.37 -16.36 13.45
N GLN A 66 11.05 -16.80 14.51
CA GLN A 66 10.75 -18.08 15.18
C GLN A 66 9.77 -17.78 16.31
N ILE A 67 8.60 -18.42 16.26
CA ILE A 67 7.54 -18.25 17.27
C ILE A 67 7.41 -19.57 18.00
N GLU A 68 7.95 -19.64 19.21
CA GLU A 68 7.88 -20.82 20.08
C GLU A 68 7.02 -20.55 21.31
N THR A 69 6.93 -19.27 21.72
CA THR A 69 6.22 -18.82 22.90
C THR A 69 5.27 -17.66 22.57
N PRO A 70 4.24 -17.42 23.41
CA PRO A 70 3.43 -16.21 23.30
C PRO A 70 4.25 -14.91 23.44
N GLY A 71 5.41 -14.94 24.10
CA GLY A 71 6.32 -13.80 24.21
C GLY A 71 6.95 -13.41 22.87
N ASP A 72 7.19 -14.39 21.99
CA ASP A 72 7.78 -14.13 20.67
C ASP A 72 6.81 -13.34 19.78
N ILE A 73 5.51 -13.54 19.96
CA ILE A 73 4.46 -12.76 19.28
C ILE A 73 4.55 -11.28 19.67
N LEU A 74 4.91 -10.96 20.93
CA LEU A 74 5.07 -9.58 21.36
C LEU A 74 6.19 -8.89 20.58
N ALA A 75 7.31 -9.58 20.36
CA ALA A 75 8.42 -9.06 19.55
C ALA A 75 7.99 -8.79 18.10
N VAL A 76 7.23 -9.71 17.49
CA VAL A 76 6.68 -9.54 16.13
C VAL A 76 5.73 -8.33 16.06
N LEU A 77 4.86 -8.15 17.04
CA LEU A 77 3.90 -7.05 17.08
C LEU A 77 4.59 -5.70 17.27
N VAL A 78 5.61 -5.62 18.12
CA VAL A 78 6.41 -4.41 18.32
C VAL A 78 7.15 -4.04 17.03
N ASP A 79 7.79 -5.01 16.37
CA ASP A 79 8.47 -4.74 15.10
C ASP A 79 7.47 -4.28 14.01
N SER A 80 6.33 -4.95 13.91
CA SER A 80 5.24 -4.57 12.99
C SER A 80 4.74 -3.14 13.25
N LEU A 81 4.63 -2.74 14.51
CA LEU A 81 4.26 -1.37 14.90
C LEU A 81 5.32 -0.37 14.43
N ASN A 82 6.60 -0.66 14.68
CA ASN A 82 7.71 0.20 14.24
C ASN A 82 7.72 0.36 12.72
N GLN A 83 7.58 -0.74 11.97
CA GLN A 83 7.48 -0.71 10.51
C GLN A 83 6.29 0.14 10.04
N ALA A 84 5.12 -0.01 10.67
CA ALA A 84 3.94 0.79 10.34
C ALA A 84 4.15 2.28 10.61
N THR A 85 4.82 2.65 11.71
CA THR A 85 5.09 4.07 12.03
C THR A 85 6.06 4.75 11.06
N ALA A 86 6.94 3.98 10.41
CA ALA A 86 7.84 4.48 9.38
C ALA A 86 7.14 4.82 8.05
N LEU A 87 5.89 4.37 7.84
CA LEU A 87 5.13 4.63 6.62
C LEU A 87 4.54 6.06 6.58
N PRO A 88 4.29 6.61 5.38
CA PRO A 88 3.61 7.89 5.22
C PRO A 88 2.27 7.95 5.95
N ASN A 89 1.91 9.14 6.43
CA ASN A 89 0.68 9.34 7.18
C ASN A 89 -0.55 9.19 6.27
N THR A 90 -1.19 8.03 6.38
CA THR A 90 -2.36 7.64 5.58
C THR A 90 -3.39 6.99 6.50
N ALA A 91 -4.65 6.96 6.05
CA ALA A 91 -5.71 6.24 6.76
C ALA A 91 -5.38 4.74 6.92
N GLY A 92 -4.68 4.14 5.93
CA GLY A 92 -4.21 2.76 6.01
C GLY A 92 -3.21 2.55 7.15
N ARG A 93 -2.23 3.46 7.29
CA ARG A 93 -1.27 3.43 8.39
C ARG A 93 -1.95 3.53 9.76
N ALA A 94 -2.86 4.49 9.92
CA ALA A 94 -3.57 4.70 11.18
C ALA A 94 -4.38 3.45 11.60
N LYS A 95 -5.05 2.79 10.64
CA LYS A 95 -5.76 1.54 10.88
C LYS A 95 -4.83 0.41 11.29
N ALA A 96 -3.69 0.24 10.60
CA ALA A 96 -2.71 -0.79 10.93
C ALA A 96 -2.15 -0.59 12.34
N ILE A 97 -1.76 0.63 12.69
CA ILE A 97 -1.29 0.99 14.04
C ILE A 97 -2.36 0.68 15.09
N GLY A 98 -3.59 1.12 14.89
CA GLY A 98 -4.68 0.88 15.84
C GLY A 98 -4.97 -0.61 16.04
N TYR A 99 -4.91 -1.39 14.95
CA TYR A 99 -5.09 -2.82 15.01
C TYR A 99 -3.96 -3.51 15.80
N VAL A 100 -2.69 -3.24 15.49
CA VAL A 100 -1.54 -3.80 16.22
C VAL A 100 -1.57 -3.40 17.70
N ALA A 101 -1.87 -2.13 18.00
CA ALA A 101 -1.99 -1.64 19.37
C ALA A 101 -3.09 -2.38 20.15
N SER A 102 -4.24 -2.66 19.53
CA SER A 102 -5.32 -3.42 20.17
C SER A 102 -4.91 -4.85 20.53
N ILE A 103 -4.13 -5.51 19.66
CA ILE A 103 -3.60 -6.86 19.92
C ILE A 103 -2.56 -6.81 21.04
N LEU A 104 -1.65 -5.82 21.01
CA LEU A 104 -0.63 -5.64 22.06
C LEU A 104 -1.26 -5.50 23.45
N LEU A 105 -2.31 -4.66 23.58
CA LEU A 105 -3.05 -4.52 24.84
C LEU A 105 -3.61 -5.86 25.31
N LYS A 106 -4.22 -6.64 24.41
CA LYS A 106 -4.75 -7.97 24.74
C LYS A 106 -3.66 -8.94 25.18
N THR A 107 -2.51 -8.92 24.53
CA THR A 107 -1.36 -9.77 24.88
C THR A 107 -0.83 -9.45 26.27
N PHE A 108 -0.75 -8.17 26.64
CA PHE A 108 -0.35 -7.76 27.99
C PHE A 108 -1.34 -8.23 29.05
N GLU A 109 -2.65 -8.06 28.82
CA GLU A 109 -3.69 -8.56 29.72
C GLU A 109 -3.57 -10.08 29.94
N LEU A 110 -3.40 -10.84 28.86
CA LEU A 110 -3.27 -12.30 28.93
C LEU A 110 -1.98 -12.73 29.64
N SER A 111 -0.87 -12.02 29.42
CA SER A 111 0.40 -12.30 30.09
C SER A 111 0.31 -12.06 31.61
N ASP A 112 -0.30 -10.93 32.04
CA ASP A 112 -0.54 -10.67 33.46
C ASP A 112 -1.42 -11.75 34.11
N LEU A 113 -2.53 -12.10 33.45
CA LEU A 113 -3.42 -13.15 33.93
C LEU A 113 -2.70 -14.50 34.04
N HIS A 114 -1.90 -14.88 33.04
CA HIS A 114 -1.11 -16.11 33.10
C HIS A 114 -0.10 -16.10 34.26
N ASN A 115 0.58 -14.98 34.50
CA ASN A 115 1.55 -14.87 35.58
C ASN A 115 0.87 -14.99 36.95
N ARG A 116 -0.29 -14.35 37.11
CA ARG A 116 -1.11 -14.44 38.33
C ARG A 116 -1.63 -15.86 38.54
N LEU A 117 -2.09 -16.52 37.48
CA LEU A 117 -2.55 -17.92 37.53
C LEU A 117 -1.41 -18.84 37.96
N ARG A 118 -0.23 -18.75 37.33
CA ARG A 118 0.96 -19.53 37.71
C ARG A 118 1.37 -19.30 39.17
N ALA A 119 1.30 -18.06 39.65
CA ALA A 119 1.60 -17.76 41.04
C ALA A 119 0.61 -18.41 42.02
N LEU A 120 -0.68 -18.49 41.65
CA LEU A 120 -1.70 -19.20 42.42
C LEU A 120 -1.52 -20.72 42.35
N GLU A 121 -1.30 -21.27 41.16
CA GLU A 121 -1.06 -22.69 40.92
C GLU A 121 0.13 -23.19 41.76
N LYS A 122 1.25 -22.45 41.78
CA LYS A 122 2.40 -22.77 42.64
C LYS A 122 2.05 -22.85 44.12
N ARG A 123 1.20 -21.95 44.60
CA ARG A 123 0.78 -21.90 46.02
C ARG A 123 -0.19 -23.02 46.37
N VAL A 124 -1.08 -23.40 45.44
CA VAL A 124 -2.13 -24.40 45.67
C VAL A 124 -1.61 -25.82 45.46
N LEU A 125 -0.81 -26.03 44.41
CA LEU A 125 -0.30 -27.35 44.03
C LEU A 125 1.01 -27.71 44.76
N GLY A 126 1.65 -26.74 45.41
CA GLY A 126 2.85 -27.00 46.23
C GLY A 126 4.00 -27.56 45.40
N GLU A 127 4.36 -26.89 44.31
CA GLU A 127 5.60 -27.23 43.61
C GLU A 127 6.80 -26.72 44.42
N LYS A 128 7.68 -27.64 44.82
CA LYS A 128 8.99 -27.35 45.44
C LYS A 128 9.86 -26.48 44.54
#